data_AF-A0A8J7H6S0-F1
#
_entry.id   AF-A0A8J7H6S0-F1
#
_cell.length_a   1.000
_cell.length_b   1.000
_cell.length_c   1.000
_cell.angle_alpha   90.00
_cell.angle_beta   90.00
_cell.angle_gamma   90.00
#
_symmetry.space_group_name_H-M   'P 1'
#
loop_
_entity.id
_entity.type
_entity.pdbx_description
1 polymer ?
#
loop_
_entity_poly.entity_id
_entity_poly.type
_entity_poly.pdbx_seq_one_letter_code
_entity_poly.pdbx_strand_id
1 'polypeptide(L)'
;MQYNWLFNGNISANSDTTNKFILWGSTTNLTSNTTGTQWSTLFDVSQFGNKFQNFSSFYKADSSIWRLINTTTANTPWTLAAGILQIAADGALGSTAGTLTLDGGTLQLISNATLSATRAVNITDAGSIFDT
;
A
#
# COMPACT_ATOMS: atom_id res chain seq x y z
N MET A 1 -18.90 15.55 5.65
CA MET A 1 -17.83 15.11 6.56
C MET A 1 -17.96 13.61 6.71
N GLN A 2 -17.14 12.81 6.02
CA GLN A 2 -17.26 11.35 6.10
C GLN A 2 -16.36 10.84 7.23
N TYR A 3 -17.00 10.39 8.30
CA TYR A 3 -16.39 9.86 9.51
C TYR A 3 -15.86 8.44 9.26
N ASN A 4 -14.75 8.11 9.93
CA ASN A 4 -14.12 6.80 10.10
C ASN A 4 -14.83 5.61 9.45
N TRP A 5 -14.19 5.02 8.44
CA TRP A 5 -14.64 3.77 7.85
C TRP A 5 -14.30 2.63 8.84
N LEU A 6 -15.21 2.33 9.75
CA LEU A 6 -15.10 1.17 10.63
C LEU A 6 -15.77 -0.02 9.95
N PHE A 7 -14.96 -0.95 9.43
CA PHE A 7 -15.46 -2.24 9.00
C PHE A 7 -15.47 -3.20 10.19
N ASN A 8 -16.66 -3.52 10.69
CA ASN A 8 -16.84 -4.48 11.78
C ASN A 8 -17.08 -5.88 11.18
N GLY A 9 -16.02 -6.69 11.10
CA GLY A 9 -16.04 -8.03 10.50
C GLY A 9 -14.88 -8.26 9.54
N ASN A 10 -14.89 -9.41 8.85
CA ASN A 10 -13.94 -9.71 7.78
C ASN A 10 -14.47 -9.17 6.45
N ILE A 11 -13.59 -8.56 5.67
CA ILE A 11 -13.79 -8.26 4.27
C ILE A 11 -13.11 -9.41 3.50
N SER A 12 -13.90 -10.44 3.24
CA SER A 12 -13.49 -11.57 2.40
C SER A 12 -14.01 -11.32 0.99
N ALA A 13 -13.08 -11.15 0.06
CA ALA A 13 -13.44 -11.17 -1.34
C ALA A 13 -13.80 -12.62 -1.75
N ASN A 14 -14.56 -12.78 -2.85
CA ASN A 14 -14.92 -14.11 -3.34
C ASN A 14 -13.64 -14.95 -3.62
N SER A 15 -13.71 -16.27 -3.72
CA SER A 15 -12.48 -17.06 -3.92
C SER A 15 -11.91 -17.01 -5.35
N ASP A 16 -12.32 -16.04 -6.17
CA ASP A 16 -11.76 -15.86 -7.51
C ASP A 16 -10.45 -15.07 -7.45
N THR A 17 -9.59 -15.24 -8.46
CA THR A 17 -8.26 -14.64 -8.48
C THR A 17 -8.27 -13.18 -8.98
N THR A 18 -9.42 -12.52 -9.05
CA THR A 18 -9.53 -11.17 -9.66
C THR A 18 -9.74 -10.04 -8.65
N ASN A 19 -9.85 -10.39 -7.37
CA ASN A 19 -10.15 -9.42 -6.32
C ASN A 19 -9.05 -8.38 -6.15
N LYS A 20 -9.47 -7.12 -6.23
CA LYS A 20 -8.59 -5.96 -6.13
C LYS A 20 -8.78 -5.27 -4.79
N PHE A 21 -7.70 -5.14 -4.03
CA PHE A 21 -7.64 -4.22 -2.91
C PHE A 21 -7.09 -2.89 -3.41
N ILE A 22 -7.76 -1.79 -3.08
CA ILE A 22 -7.45 -0.51 -3.67
C ILE A 22 -7.40 0.58 -2.59
N LEU A 23 -6.25 1.24 -2.47
CA LEU A 23 -6.06 2.45 -1.67
C LEU A 23 -6.38 3.68 -2.53
N TRP A 24 -7.60 4.20 -2.35
CA TRP A 24 -8.13 5.40 -3.01
C TRP A 24 -8.46 6.49 -1.99
N GLY A 25 -8.97 7.62 -2.48
CA GLY A 25 -9.42 8.75 -1.67
C GLY A 25 -8.51 9.96 -1.85
N SER A 26 -9.09 11.10 -2.17
CA SER A 26 -8.38 12.35 -2.47
C SER A 26 -8.00 13.16 -1.23
N THR A 27 -8.48 12.77 -0.04
CA THR A 27 -8.20 13.45 1.21
C THR A 27 -7.30 12.60 2.09
N THR A 28 -6.17 13.17 2.49
CA THR A 28 -5.27 12.55 3.43
C THR A 28 -5.84 12.62 4.87
N ASN A 29 -6.02 11.47 5.54
CA ASN A 29 -6.49 11.40 6.94
C ASN A 29 -5.39 10.85 7.88
N LEU A 30 -4.87 11.73 8.74
CA LEU A 30 -3.71 11.54 9.61
C LEU A 30 -4.00 10.96 11.01
N THR A 31 -5.20 10.43 11.30
CA THR A 31 -5.64 10.15 12.69
C THR A 31 -4.85 9.07 13.45
N SER A 32 -3.87 8.38 12.83
CA SER A 32 -2.92 7.51 13.54
C SER A 32 -1.44 7.91 13.39
N ASN A 33 -1.16 9.18 13.06
CA ASN A 33 0.19 9.70 12.85
C ASN A 33 1.05 9.70 14.12
N THR A 34 1.95 8.73 14.26
CA THR A 34 2.98 8.72 15.33
C THR A 34 4.30 9.40 14.93
N THR A 35 4.46 9.89 13.69
CA THR A 35 5.77 10.37 13.18
C THR A 35 5.78 11.67 12.33
N GLY A 36 4.67 12.40 12.22
CA GLY A 36 4.69 13.83 11.94
C GLY A 36 5.19 14.30 10.56
N THR A 37 4.68 13.79 9.42
CA THR A 37 4.80 14.53 8.13
C THR A 37 3.43 14.87 7.55
N GLN A 38 3.36 15.99 6.82
CA GLN A 38 2.18 16.85 6.78
C GLN A 38 0.92 16.26 6.12
N TRP A 39 0.98 15.17 5.33
CA TRP A 39 -0.24 14.54 4.79
C TRP A 39 -0.04 13.05 4.42
N SER A 40 -0.20 12.07 5.33
CA SER A 40 -0.39 10.64 4.96
C SER A 40 -1.66 9.98 5.53
N THR A 41 -2.41 9.24 4.71
CA THR A 41 -3.45 8.32 5.21
C THR A 41 -2.81 6.99 5.56
N LEU A 42 -3.11 6.46 6.75
CA LEU A 42 -2.44 5.27 7.26
C LEU A 42 -3.26 4.01 7.00
N PHE A 43 -2.59 2.96 6.51
CA PHE A 43 -3.16 1.63 6.39
C PHE A 43 -2.27 0.61 7.10
N ASP A 44 -2.86 -0.12 8.04
CA ASP A 44 -2.17 -1.19 8.78
C ASP A 44 -2.21 -2.50 8.01
N VAL A 45 -1.07 -2.93 7.49
CA VAL A 45 -0.98 -4.13 6.64
C VAL A 45 -1.03 -5.43 7.42
N SER A 46 -0.90 -5.39 8.75
CA SER A 46 -1.06 -6.59 9.60
C SER A 46 -2.47 -7.19 9.54
N GLN A 47 -3.42 -6.44 8.96
CA GLN A 47 -4.80 -6.84 8.76
C GLN A 47 -4.99 -7.77 7.55
N PHE A 48 -4.02 -7.88 6.64
CA PHE A 48 -4.06 -8.81 5.51
C PHE A 48 -3.94 -10.26 5.97
N GLY A 49 -4.71 -11.16 5.36
CA GLY A 49 -4.80 -12.58 5.75
C GLY A 49 -5.75 -12.84 6.92
N ASN A 50 -6.12 -11.80 7.68
CA ASN A 50 -7.09 -11.87 8.77
C ASN A 50 -8.38 -11.12 8.41
N LYS A 51 -8.35 -9.79 8.43
CA LYS A 51 -9.53 -8.97 8.12
C LYS A 51 -9.75 -8.82 6.62
N PHE A 52 -8.67 -8.66 5.86
CA PHE A 52 -8.72 -8.54 4.41
C PHE A 52 -8.19 -9.84 3.78
N GLN A 53 -9.08 -10.62 3.19
CA GLN A 53 -8.79 -11.96 2.68
C GLN A 53 -9.16 -12.08 1.20
N ASN A 54 -8.48 -13.00 0.50
CA ASN A 54 -8.72 -13.38 -0.90
C ASN A 54 -8.51 -12.27 -1.93
N PHE A 55 -7.73 -11.23 -1.60
CA PHE A 55 -7.27 -10.25 -2.57
C PHE A 55 -6.02 -10.75 -3.29
N SER A 56 -6.00 -10.62 -4.61
CA SER A 56 -4.91 -11.09 -5.47
C SER A 56 -4.11 -9.95 -6.10
N SER A 57 -4.65 -8.73 -6.10
CA SER A 57 -3.98 -7.54 -6.63
C SER A 57 -4.23 -6.32 -5.75
N PHE A 58 -3.21 -5.49 -5.59
CA PHE A 58 -3.21 -4.35 -4.67
C PHE A 58 -2.83 -3.09 -5.43
N TYR A 59 -3.63 -2.03 -5.28
CA TYR A 59 -3.42 -0.80 -6.03
C TYR A 59 -3.31 0.39 -5.09
N LYS A 60 -2.29 1.22 -5.32
CA LYS A 60 -2.31 2.62 -4.91
C LYS A 60 -2.71 3.45 -6.11
N ALA A 61 -3.79 4.20 -5.98
CA ALA A 61 -4.29 5.06 -7.04
C ALA A 61 -4.77 6.41 -6.48
N ASP A 62 -5.18 7.30 -7.39
CA ASP A 62 -5.37 8.73 -7.13
C ASP A 62 -4.07 9.44 -6.67
N SER A 63 -4.09 10.75 -6.70
CA SER A 63 -3.02 11.69 -6.34
C SER A 63 -2.65 11.73 -4.86
N SER A 64 -3.39 11.07 -3.98
CA SER A 64 -3.17 11.14 -2.53
C SER A 64 -1.93 10.38 -2.05
N ILE A 65 -1.58 10.58 -0.77
CA ILE A 65 -0.49 9.89 -0.09
C ILE A 65 -1.08 8.87 0.88
N TRP A 66 -0.69 7.62 0.70
CA TRP A 66 -0.96 6.55 1.66
C TRP A 66 0.34 6.02 2.23
N ARG A 67 0.35 5.70 3.52
CA ARG A 67 1.47 5.04 4.18
C ARG A 67 1.03 3.69 4.70
N LEU A 68 1.79 2.68 4.35
CA LEU A 68 1.65 1.35 4.93
C LEU A 68 2.42 1.32 6.26
N ILE A 69 1.74 0.92 7.32
CA ILE A 69 2.32 0.74 8.65
C ILE A 69 2.30 -0.73 9.04
N ASN A 70 3.22 -1.10 9.93
CA ASN A 70 3.53 -2.49 10.29
C ASN A 70 3.98 -3.32 9.08
N THR A 71 4.08 -4.64 9.26
CA THR A 71 4.52 -5.58 8.23
C THR A 71 3.54 -6.73 8.09
N THR A 72 3.60 -7.43 6.96
CA THR A 72 2.80 -8.63 6.70
C THR A 72 3.61 -9.67 5.93
N THR A 73 3.27 -10.94 6.09
CA THR A 73 3.82 -12.05 5.29
C THR A 73 2.91 -12.43 4.12
N ALA A 74 1.73 -11.83 4.01
CA ALA A 74 0.81 -12.05 2.91
C ALA A 74 1.44 -11.67 1.57
N ASN A 75 1.09 -12.39 0.50
CA ASN A 75 1.50 -12.03 -0.84
C ASN A 75 0.64 -10.87 -1.35
N THR A 76 1.19 -9.66 -1.34
CA THR A 76 0.48 -8.43 -1.74
C THR A 76 1.19 -7.74 -2.91
N PRO A 77 1.00 -8.20 -4.16
CA PRO A 77 1.60 -7.53 -5.31
C PRO A 77 0.97 -6.14 -5.50
N TRP A 78 1.78 -5.10 -5.29
CA TRP A 78 1.35 -3.70 -5.34
C TRP A 78 1.61 -3.08 -6.70
N THR A 79 0.60 -2.43 -7.28
CA THR A 79 0.71 -1.55 -8.43
C THR A 79 0.45 -0.10 -8.00
N LEU A 80 1.42 0.77 -8.24
CA LEU A 80 1.36 2.19 -7.90
C LEU A 80 0.99 2.95 -9.18
N ALA A 81 -0.30 3.13 -9.39
CA ALA A 81 -0.83 3.78 -10.59
C ALA A 81 -0.84 5.31 -10.50
N ALA A 82 -0.88 5.87 -9.29
CA ALA A 82 -0.82 7.32 -9.06
C ALA A 82 -0.55 7.66 -7.59
N GLY A 83 -0.13 8.90 -7.35
CA GLY A 83 0.12 9.45 -6.01
C GLY A 83 1.31 8.77 -5.34
N ILE A 84 1.36 8.79 -4.00
CA ILE A 84 2.54 8.33 -3.24
C ILE A 84 2.16 7.18 -2.31
N LEU A 85 2.93 6.10 -2.36
CA LEU A 85 2.90 5.03 -1.36
C LEU A 85 4.17 5.11 -0.49
N GLN A 86 4.00 5.46 0.77
CA GLN A 86 5.09 5.55 1.75
C GLN A 86 5.27 4.24 2.49
N ILE A 87 6.53 3.82 2.67
CA ILE A 87 6.89 2.67 3.49
C ILE A 87 8.09 2.97 4.39
N ALA A 88 8.06 2.45 5.61
CA ALA A 88 9.20 2.51 6.55
C ALA A 88 9.99 1.19 6.60
N ALA A 89 9.54 0.15 5.89
CA ALA A 89 10.22 -1.14 5.75
C ALA A 89 9.65 -1.91 4.55
N ASP A 90 10.47 -2.71 3.86
CA ASP A 90 10.05 -3.57 2.75
C ASP A 90 8.87 -4.49 3.10
N GLY A 91 8.86 -5.04 4.33
CA GLY A 91 7.79 -5.93 4.81
C GLY A 91 6.41 -5.27 4.89
N ALA A 92 6.31 -3.94 4.78
CA ALA A 92 5.02 -3.27 4.64
C ALA A 92 4.37 -3.55 3.27
N LEU A 93 5.16 -3.87 2.23
CA LEU A 93 4.68 -4.31 0.92
C LEU A 93 4.34 -5.81 0.86
N GLY A 94 4.42 -6.51 2.00
CA GLY A 94 4.17 -7.95 2.11
C GLY A 94 5.34 -8.82 1.68
N SER A 95 5.05 -10.07 1.33
CA SER A 95 6.04 -11.03 0.84
C SER A 95 6.85 -10.47 -0.33
N THR A 96 8.15 -10.79 -0.38
CA THR A 96 9.03 -10.41 -1.51
C THR A 96 8.69 -11.14 -2.80
N ALA A 97 7.91 -12.23 -2.74
CA ALA A 97 7.32 -12.88 -3.90
C ALA A 97 6.26 -12.00 -4.61
N GLY A 98 5.73 -10.99 -3.91
CA GLY A 98 4.82 -10.00 -4.48
C GLY A 98 5.59 -8.95 -5.27
N THR A 99 5.39 -8.94 -6.58
CA THR A 99 5.97 -7.93 -7.46
C THR A 99 5.46 -6.53 -7.11
N LEU A 100 6.38 -5.58 -7.04
CA LEU A 100 6.07 -4.16 -6.99
C LEU A 100 6.06 -3.60 -8.42
N THR A 101 4.97 -2.98 -8.84
CA THR A 101 4.87 -2.34 -10.15
C THR A 101 4.66 -0.84 -9.97
N LEU A 102 5.52 -0.04 -10.57
CA LEU A 102 5.38 1.41 -10.66
C LEU A 102 4.81 1.75 -12.03
N ASP A 103 3.59 2.28 -12.03
CA ASP A 103 2.77 2.55 -13.22
C ASP A 103 2.23 3.98 -13.20
N GLY A 104 3.11 4.95 -12.93
CA GLY A 104 2.78 6.38 -12.87
C GLY A 104 2.66 6.95 -11.45
N GLY A 105 2.81 6.11 -10.43
CA GLY A 105 2.91 6.50 -9.02
C GLY A 105 4.34 6.58 -8.48
N THR A 106 4.44 7.03 -7.23
CA THR A 106 5.69 7.16 -6.48
C THR A 106 5.75 6.15 -5.34
N LEU A 107 6.81 5.35 -5.25
CA LEU A 107 7.19 4.71 -4.00
C LEU A 107 8.11 5.65 -3.24
N GLN A 108 7.77 5.96 -1.99
CA GLN A 108 8.60 6.75 -1.10
C GLN A 108 9.09 5.91 0.08
N LEU A 109 10.41 5.75 0.17
CA LEU A 109 11.07 5.18 1.33
C LEU A 109 11.24 6.27 2.38
N ILE A 110 10.89 5.97 3.62
CA ILE A 110 11.06 6.89 4.75
C ILE A 110 11.83 6.19 5.87
N SER A 111 12.36 6.97 6.81
CA SER A 111 13.06 6.43 7.99
C SER A 111 14.25 5.52 7.64
N ASN A 112 14.98 5.83 6.56
CA ASN A 112 16.10 5.04 6.02
C ASN A 112 15.69 3.60 5.64
N ALA A 113 14.43 3.40 5.24
CA ALA A 113 13.96 2.11 4.75
C ALA A 113 14.77 1.66 3.53
N THR A 114 14.90 0.35 3.39
CA THR A 114 15.48 -0.30 2.20
C THR A 114 14.49 -1.30 1.64
N LEU A 115 14.53 -1.49 0.32
CA LEU A 115 13.83 -2.61 -0.32
C LEU A 115 14.70 -3.85 -0.33
N SER A 116 14.06 -5.02 -0.25
CA SER A 116 14.74 -6.29 -0.41
C SER A 116 15.30 -6.42 -1.84
N ALA A 117 16.56 -6.82 -1.96
CA ALA A 117 17.18 -7.10 -3.26
C ALA A 117 16.53 -8.25 -4.04
N THR A 118 15.66 -9.03 -3.38
CA THR A 118 14.90 -10.13 -4.00
C THR A 118 13.49 -9.74 -4.44
N ARG A 119 13.03 -8.54 -4.08
CA ARG A 119 11.72 -8.05 -4.53
C ARG A 119 11.81 -7.66 -6.00
N ALA A 120 11.00 -8.29 -6.83
CA ALA A 120 10.85 -7.87 -8.22
C ALA A 120 10.19 -6.49 -8.28
N VAL A 121 10.82 -5.56 -9.00
CA VAL A 121 10.30 -4.22 -9.25
C VAL A 121 10.17 -4.02 -10.76
N ASN A 122 8.95 -3.76 -11.22
CA ASN A 122 8.64 -3.42 -12.60
C ASN A 122 8.33 -1.92 -12.69
N ILE A 123 8.86 -1.26 -13.72
CA ILE A 123 8.52 0.14 -14.03
C ILE A 123 7.88 0.12 -15.41
N THR A 124 6.60 0.48 -15.48
CA THR A 124 5.79 0.40 -16.71
C THR A 124 5.46 1.77 -17.29
N ASP A 125 5.55 2.82 -16.47
CA ASP A 125 5.31 4.21 -16.89
C ASP A 125 6.52 5.10 -16.56
N ALA A 126 6.90 5.98 -17.50
CA ALA A 126 8.07 6.85 -17.37
C ALA A 126 7.91 7.97 -16.32
N GLY A 127 6.67 8.29 -15.91
CA GLY A 127 6.35 9.22 -14.83
C GLY A 127 6.48 8.61 -13.43
N SER A 128 6.82 7.32 -13.34
CA SER A 128 7.04 6.64 -12.06
C SER A 128 8.27 7.16 -11.32
N ILE A 129 8.15 7.33 -10.00
CA ILE A 129 9.24 7.85 -9.17
C ILE A 129 9.59 6.87 -8.05
N PHE A 130 10.88 6.70 -7.81
CA PHE A 130 11.43 6.06 -6.62
C PHE A 130 12.08 7.16 -5.78
N ASP A 131 11.48 7.48 -4.63
CA ASP A 131 11.91 8.54 -3.72
C ASP A 131 12.52 7.91 -2.47
N THR A 132 13.78 8.25 -2.15
CA THR A 132 14.62 7.56 -1.14
C THR A 132 15.13 8.48 -0.05
#